data_AF-A0A2D8YXA8-F1
#
_entry.id   AF-A0A2D8YXA8-F1
#
_cell.length_a   1.000
_cell.length_b   1.000
_cell.length_c   1.000
_cell.angle_alpha   90.00
_cell.angle_beta   90.00
_cell.angle_gamma   90.00
#
_symmetry.space_group_name_H-M   'P 1'
#
loop_
_entity.id
_entity.type
_entity.pdbx_description
1 polymer ?
#
loop_
_entity_poly.entity_id
_entity_poly.type
_entity_poly.pdbx_seq_one_letter_code
_entity_poly.pdbx_strand_id
1 'polypeptide(L)'
;MTIIAENATEKRDVYPVFRGLAELGISDADLAEVLDASPAAVTAWRVGDARIPARLIAFLTLILDSLVERKGTEAAVTASMFPGLSAPGQIRTVRARDNLQQQQAFNCGFDRAHMEAGLRLFLNWRNRKVFTSTRFVGVERGRAAETGQLGVVAT
;
A
#
# COMPACT_ATOMS: atom_id res chain seq x y z
N MET A 1 -6.28 -6.35 -39.04
CA MET A 1 -7.07 -5.17 -38.64
C MET A 1 -7.73 -5.50 -37.31
N THR A 2 -7.10 -5.10 -36.20
CA THR A 2 -7.64 -5.26 -34.85
C THR A 2 -7.15 -4.07 -34.05
N ILE A 3 -8.11 -3.36 -33.48
CA ILE A 3 -8.00 -2.02 -32.93
C ILE A 3 -7.13 -2.10 -31.67
N ILE A 4 -6.04 -1.33 -31.66
CA ILE A 4 -5.28 -1.04 -30.44
C ILE A 4 -6.23 -0.21 -29.58
N ALA A 5 -6.84 -0.85 -28.58
CA ALA A 5 -7.54 -0.12 -27.54
C ALA A 5 -6.52 0.82 -26.89
N GLU A 6 -6.83 2.11 -26.94
CA GLU A 6 -6.10 3.17 -26.27
C GLU A 6 -5.91 2.76 -24.81
N ASN A 7 -4.67 2.41 -24.43
CA ASN A 7 -4.29 2.27 -23.04
C ASN A 7 -4.52 3.63 -22.39
N ALA A 8 -5.57 3.70 -21.59
CA ALA A 8 -5.83 4.78 -20.65
C ALA A 8 -4.49 5.16 -20.02
N THR A 9 -4.15 6.44 -20.14
CA THR A 9 -2.91 7.04 -19.67
C THR A 9 -2.68 6.56 -18.23
N GLU A 10 -1.70 5.68 -18.01
CA GLU A 10 -1.26 5.30 -16.66
C GLU A 10 -0.80 6.59 -15.98
N LYS A 11 -1.71 7.26 -15.27
CA LYS A 11 -1.39 8.43 -14.46
C LYS A 11 -0.49 7.94 -13.35
N ARG A 12 0.81 8.04 -13.59
CA ARG A 12 1.88 7.63 -12.69
C ARG A 12 1.73 8.39 -11.38
N ASP A 13 1.68 7.68 -10.26
CA ASP A 13 1.62 8.33 -8.96
C ASP A 13 2.80 9.29 -8.78
N VAL A 14 2.49 10.52 -8.36
CA VAL A 14 3.47 11.58 -8.15
C VAL A 14 4.42 11.25 -6.99
N TYR A 15 3.92 10.57 -5.95
CA TYR A 15 4.71 10.22 -4.77
C TYR A 15 4.99 8.71 -4.71
N PRO A 16 6.27 8.29 -4.54
CA PRO A 16 6.63 6.89 -4.38
C PRO A 16 5.84 6.15 -3.29
N VAL A 17 5.44 6.84 -2.22
CA VAL A 17 4.65 6.25 -1.12
C VAL A 17 3.34 5.59 -1.58
N PHE A 18 2.64 6.18 -2.55
CA PHE A 18 1.38 5.62 -3.05
C PHE A 18 1.60 4.33 -3.83
N ARG A 19 2.68 4.26 -4.62
CA ARG A 19 3.09 3.02 -5.31
C ARG A 19 3.49 1.94 -4.33
N GLY A 20 4.30 2.28 -3.33
CA GLY A 20 4.72 1.33 -2.31
C GLY A 20 3.53 0.74 -1.54
N LEU A 21 2.54 1.56 -1.17
CA LEU A 21 1.33 1.10 -0.50
C LEU A 21 0.45 0.24 -1.42
N ALA A 22 0.35 0.59 -2.70
CA ALA A 22 -0.38 -0.21 -3.68
C ALA A 22 0.27 -1.59 -3.93
N GLU A 23 1.61 -1.68 -3.96
CA GLU A 23 2.33 -2.95 -4.03
C GLU A 23 1.99 -3.87 -2.83
N LEU A 24 1.70 -3.28 -1.67
CA LEU A 24 1.27 -4.01 -0.46
C LEU A 24 -0.25 -4.23 -0.39
N GLY A 25 -0.99 -3.92 -1.47
CA GLY A 25 -2.43 -4.17 -1.57
C GLY A 25 -3.32 -3.13 -0.89
N ILE A 26 -2.77 -1.97 -0.49
CA ILE A 26 -3.56 -0.89 0.11
C ILE A 26 -4.31 -0.14 -1.00
N SER A 27 -5.64 -0.10 -0.91
CA SER A 27 -6.50 0.56 -1.88
C SER A 27 -6.70 2.06 -1.57
N ASP A 28 -7.15 2.83 -2.55
CA ASP A 28 -7.52 4.25 -2.36
C ASP A 28 -8.62 4.43 -1.30
N ALA A 29 -9.53 3.46 -1.18
CA ALA A 29 -10.55 3.47 -0.14
C ALA A 29 -9.94 3.30 1.26
N ASP A 30 -8.96 2.40 1.40
CA ASP A 30 -8.23 2.25 2.67
C ASP A 30 -7.43 3.51 3.00
N LEU A 31 -6.81 4.16 2.00
CA LEU A 31 -6.11 5.43 2.17
C LEU A 31 -7.05 6.56 2.60
N ALA A 32 -8.23 6.66 1.97
CA ALA A 32 -9.25 7.65 2.32
C ALA A 32 -9.70 7.50 3.78
N GLU A 33 -9.96 6.26 4.23
CA GLU A 33 -10.28 5.97 5.64
C GLU A 33 -9.13 6.37 6.58
N VAL A 34 -7.90 5.96 6.25
CA VAL A 34 -6.72 6.21 7.11
C VAL A 34 -6.38 7.70 7.22
N LEU A 35 -6.59 8.46 6.15
CA LEU A 35 -6.29 9.89 6.09
C LEU A 35 -7.44 10.78 6.55
N ASP A 36 -8.60 10.19 6.88
CA ASP A 36 -9.86 10.93 7.14
C ASP A 36 -10.15 11.93 6.00
N ALA A 37 -10.05 11.44 4.77
CA ALA A 37 -10.16 12.22 3.54
C ALA A 37 -11.16 11.58 2.59
N SER A 38 -11.67 12.37 1.63
CA SER A 38 -12.51 11.79 0.57
C SER A 38 -11.66 10.99 -0.43
N PRO A 39 -12.20 9.93 -1.05
CA PRO A 39 -11.49 9.20 -2.12
C PRO A 39 -11.04 10.12 -3.26
N ALA A 40 -11.87 11.12 -3.61
CA ALA A 40 -11.53 12.12 -4.63
C ALA A 40 -10.28 12.95 -4.26
N ALA A 41 -10.11 13.31 -2.99
CA ALA A 41 -8.90 14.00 -2.53
C ALA A 41 -7.66 13.11 -2.68
N VAL A 42 -7.75 11.83 -2.32
CA VAL A 42 -6.67 10.86 -2.51
C VAL A 42 -6.28 10.75 -3.98
N THR A 43 -7.26 10.58 -4.88
CA THR A 43 -7.00 10.53 -6.33
C THR A 43 -6.32 11.80 -6.82
N ALA A 44 -6.82 12.98 -6.42
CA ALA A 44 -6.22 14.26 -6.81
C ALA A 44 -4.77 14.41 -6.32
N TRP A 45 -4.46 13.92 -5.12
CA TRP A 45 -3.10 13.90 -4.58
C TRP A 45 -2.18 12.92 -5.34
N ARG A 46 -2.68 11.74 -5.70
CA ARG A 46 -1.91 10.72 -6.42
C ARG A 46 -1.45 11.22 -7.79
N VAL A 47 -2.34 11.89 -8.51
CA VAL A 47 -2.08 12.33 -9.89
C VAL A 47 -1.47 13.72 -9.99
N GLY A 48 -1.33 14.43 -8.86
CA GLY A 48 -0.75 15.76 -8.79
C GLY A 48 -1.71 16.92 -9.08
N ASP A 49 -3.00 16.64 -9.27
CA ASP A 49 -4.04 17.66 -9.45
C ASP A 49 -4.24 18.50 -8.18
N ALA A 50 -3.90 17.95 -7.01
CA ALA A 50 -3.88 18.68 -5.75
C ALA A 50 -2.58 18.40 -4.96
N ARG A 51 -2.10 19.42 -4.24
CA ARG A 51 -0.96 19.25 -3.34
C ARG A 51 -1.40 18.55 -2.04
N ILE A 52 -0.80 17.42 -1.74
CA ILE A 52 -0.95 16.76 -0.45
C ILE A 52 -0.12 17.49 0.64
N PRO A 53 -0.66 17.66 1.86
CA PRO A 53 0.12 18.19 2.98
C PRO A 53 1.33 17.31 3.33
N ALA A 54 2.50 17.93 3.54
CA ALA A 54 3.76 17.21 3.84
C ALA A 54 3.65 16.28 5.06
N ARG A 55 2.92 16.70 6.11
CA ARG A 55 2.65 15.86 7.29
C ARG A 55 1.94 14.54 6.95
N LEU A 56 1.06 14.54 5.94
CA LEU A 56 0.35 13.33 5.50
C LEU A 56 1.28 12.42 4.69
N ILE A 57 2.18 12.99 3.86
CA ILE A 57 3.22 12.20 3.19
C ILE A 57 4.12 11.53 4.24
N ALA A 58 4.59 12.27 5.24
CA ALA A 58 5.42 11.73 6.31
C ALA A 58 4.69 10.61 7.07
N PHE A 59 3.42 10.82 7.41
CA PHE A 59 2.56 9.80 8.01
C PHE A 59 2.43 8.52 7.16
N LEU A 60 2.10 8.65 5.87
CA LEU A 60 1.99 7.51 4.95
C LEU A 60 3.34 6.79 4.77
N THR A 61 4.46 7.51 4.82
CA THR A 61 5.80 6.91 4.73
C THR A 61 6.05 5.99 5.93
N LEU A 62 5.66 6.40 7.13
CA LEU A 62 5.79 5.57 8.34
C LEU A 62 4.85 4.35 8.30
N ILE A 63 3.66 4.49 7.73
CA ILE A 63 2.77 3.34 7.46
C ILE A 63 3.48 2.36 6.53
N LEU A 64 3.98 2.83 5.39
CA LEU A 64 4.68 1.99 4.41
C LEU A 64 5.87 1.26 5.04
N ASP A 65 6.70 1.97 5.80
CA ASP A 65 7.85 1.40 6.53
C ASP A 65 7.41 0.25 7.45
N SER A 66 6.41 0.50 8.30
CA SER A 66 5.89 -0.51 9.23
C SER A 66 5.32 -1.75 8.54
N LEU A 67 4.68 -1.58 7.37
CA LEU A 67 4.11 -2.68 6.61
C LEU A 67 5.20 -3.50 5.88
N VAL A 68 6.22 -2.83 5.33
CA VAL A 68 7.38 -3.49 4.72
C VAL A 68 8.15 -4.32 5.74
N GLU A 69 8.40 -3.78 6.94
CA GLU A 69 9.08 -4.50 8.03
C GLU A 69 8.29 -5.75 8.44
N ARG A 70 6.98 -5.60 8.64
CA ARG A 70 6.09 -6.70 9.00
C ARG A 70 6.07 -7.79 7.92
N LYS A 71 5.89 -7.43 6.66
CA LYS A 71 5.87 -8.40 5.55
C LYS A 71 7.22 -9.08 5.36
N GLY A 72 8.31 -8.36 5.59
CA GLY A 72 9.65 -8.94 5.63
C GLY A 72 9.81 -9.99 6.73
N THR A 73 9.28 -9.72 7.93
CA THR A 73 9.29 -10.66 9.06
C THR A 73 8.42 -11.89 8.78
N GLU A 74 7.20 -11.71 8.28
CA GLU A 74 6.30 -12.80 7.88
C GLU A 74 6.95 -13.71 6.83
N ALA A 75 7.62 -13.12 5.83
CA ALA A 75 8.34 -13.87 4.79
C ALA A 75 9.54 -14.64 5.37
N ALA A 76 10.31 -14.03 6.30
CA ALA A 76 11.45 -14.67 6.94
C ALA A 76 11.04 -15.89 7.77
N VAL A 77 9.95 -15.77 8.55
CA VAL A 77 9.37 -16.88 9.31
C VAL A 77 8.90 -18.00 8.37
N THR A 78 8.20 -17.64 7.29
CA THR A 78 7.72 -18.61 6.30
C THR A 78 8.87 -19.37 5.64
N ALA A 79 9.93 -18.66 5.23
CA ALA A 79 11.11 -19.27 4.62
C ALA A 79 11.85 -20.21 5.58
N SER A 80 11.85 -19.90 6.89
CA SER A 80 12.41 -20.78 7.91
C SER A 80 11.59 -22.04 8.14
N MET A 81 10.25 -21.95 8.07
CA MET A 81 9.36 -23.10 8.28
C MET A 81 9.25 -23.98 7.02
N PHE A 82 9.36 -23.38 5.83
CA PHE A 82 9.19 -24.06 4.54
C PHE A 82 10.34 -23.70 3.57
N PRO A 83 11.54 -24.25 3.77
CA PRO A 83 12.68 -23.98 2.90
C PRO A 83 12.37 -24.34 1.43
N GLY A 84 12.67 -23.43 0.51
CA GLY A 84 12.46 -23.61 -0.94
C GLY A 84 11.08 -23.20 -1.45
N LEU A 85 10.14 -22.87 -0.57
CA LEU A 85 8.85 -22.28 -0.98
C LEU A 85 9.02 -20.76 -1.11
N SER A 86 8.84 -20.22 -2.30
CA SER A 86 8.81 -18.76 -2.50
C SER A 86 7.61 -18.18 -1.76
N ALA A 87 7.82 -17.25 -0.82
CA ALA A 87 6.73 -16.60 -0.12
C ALA A 87 5.86 -15.80 -1.11
N PRO A 88 4.54 -16.04 -1.16
CA PRO A 88 3.63 -15.24 -1.99
C PRO A 88 3.79 -13.74 -1.68
N GLY A 89 3.98 -12.92 -2.71
CA GLY A 89 4.11 -11.46 -2.56
C GLY A 89 5.52 -10.94 -2.22
N GLN A 90 6.55 -11.79 -2.21
CA GLN A 90 7.94 -11.36 -1.93
C GLN A 90 8.42 -10.27 -2.90
N ILE A 91 8.15 -10.42 -4.21
CA ILE A 91 8.52 -9.42 -5.24
C ILE A 91 7.84 -8.07 -4.95
N ARG A 92 6.57 -8.08 -4.58
CA ARG A 92 5.83 -6.85 -4.25
C ARG A 92 6.39 -6.17 -3.00
N THR A 93 6.79 -6.95 -2.00
CA THR A 93 7.45 -6.42 -0.79
C THR A 93 8.79 -5.77 -1.10
N VAL A 94 9.58 -6.36 -2.01
CA VAL A 94 10.84 -5.76 -2.49
C VAL A 94 10.56 -4.43 -3.19
N ARG A 95 9.60 -4.39 -4.13
CA ARG A 95 9.22 -3.14 -4.82
C ARG A 95 8.69 -2.08 -3.84
N ALA A 96 7.92 -2.48 -2.84
CA ALA A 96 7.44 -1.57 -1.79
C ALA A 96 8.60 -0.97 -1.00
N ARG A 97 9.65 -1.77 -0.71
CA ARG A 97 10.89 -1.30 -0.07
C ARG A 97 11.65 -0.31 -0.96
N ASP A 98 11.74 -0.56 -2.27
CA ASP A 98 12.40 0.37 -3.19
C ASP A 98 11.66 1.72 -3.25
N ASN A 99 10.32 1.68 -3.29
CA ASN A 99 9.49 2.89 -3.23
C ASN A 99 9.65 3.63 -1.89
N LEU A 100 9.77 2.90 -0.78
CA LEU A 100 10.03 3.49 0.53
C LEU A 100 11.37 4.23 0.58
N GLN A 101 12.45 3.65 0.03
CA GLN A 101 13.75 4.32 -0.04
C GLN A 101 13.68 5.60 -0.86
N GLN A 102 13.01 5.56 -2.03
CA GLN A 102 12.78 6.76 -2.85
C GLN A 102 11.97 7.81 -2.09
N GLN A 103 10.94 7.39 -1.33
CA GLN A 103 10.14 8.31 -0.52
C GLN A 103 10.93 8.93 0.63
N GLN A 104 11.79 8.15 1.29
CA GLN A 104 12.64 8.65 2.38
C GLN A 104 13.60 9.73 1.86
N ALA A 105 14.19 9.53 0.67
CA ALA A 105 14.99 10.56 0.01
C ALA A 105 14.17 11.82 -0.31
N PHE A 106 12.93 11.66 -0.77
CA PHE A 106 12.01 12.79 -0.98
C PHE A 106 11.71 13.55 0.32
N ASN A 107 11.50 12.83 1.42
CA ASN A 107 11.17 13.42 2.72
C ASN A 107 12.34 14.19 3.36
N CYS A 108 13.58 14.03 2.89
CA CYS A 108 14.71 14.85 3.32
C CYS A 108 14.48 16.36 3.09
N GLY A 109 13.59 16.72 2.16
CA GLY A 109 13.20 18.11 1.91
C GLY A 109 12.15 18.67 2.88
N PHE A 110 11.61 17.87 3.80
CA PHE A 110 10.62 18.33 4.77
C PHE A 110 11.29 18.94 5.99
N ASP A 111 10.70 20.01 6.51
CA ASP A 111 11.10 20.52 7.82
C ASP A 111 10.75 19.54 8.94
N ARG A 112 11.40 19.74 10.09
CA ARG A 112 11.19 18.93 11.28
C ARG A 112 9.74 18.95 11.77
N ALA A 113 9.05 20.08 11.66
CA ALA A 113 7.69 20.23 12.17
C ALA A 113 6.70 19.32 11.42
N HIS A 114 6.83 19.21 10.10
CA HIS A 114 6.03 18.30 9.29
C HIS A 114 6.32 16.83 9.60
N MET A 115 7.60 16.49 9.81
CA MET A 115 8.01 15.13 10.19
C MET A 115 7.46 14.73 11.55
N GLU A 116 7.55 15.61 12.56
CA GLU A 116 6.99 15.38 13.89
C GLU A 116 5.46 15.28 13.87
N ALA A 117 4.79 16.12 13.09
CA ALA A 117 3.34 16.03 12.91
C ALA A 117 2.93 14.70 12.25
N GLY A 118 3.65 14.25 11.23
CA GLY A 118 3.45 12.95 10.60
C GLY A 118 3.65 11.78 11.57
N LEU A 119 4.69 11.84 12.40
CA LEU A 119 4.94 10.85 13.44
C LEU A 119 3.81 10.79 14.47
N ARG A 120 3.27 11.94 14.92
CA ARG A 120 2.12 11.96 15.84
C ARG A 120 0.90 11.28 15.23
N LEU A 121 0.62 11.54 13.95
CA LEU A 121 -0.46 10.86 13.22
C LEU A 121 -0.22 9.35 13.17
N PHE A 122 1.00 8.93 12.86
CA PHE A 122 1.38 7.51 12.84
C PHE A 122 1.17 6.82 14.18
N LEU A 123 1.65 7.41 15.27
CA LEU A 123 1.51 6.83 16.61
C LEU A 123 0.03 6.73 17.02
N ASN A 124 -0.76 7.76 16.73
CA ASN A 124 -2.20 7.74 16.99
C ASN A 124 -2.92 6.65 16.17
N TRP A 125 -2.61 6.55 14.88
CA TRP A 125 -3.15 5.51 14.00
C TRP A 125 -2.77 4.10 14.49
N ARG A 126 -1.48 3.89 14.80
CA ARG A 126 -0.96 2.60 15.28
C ARG A 126 -1.67 2.17 16.56
N ASN A 127 -1.82 3.08 17.51
CA ASN A 127 -2.49 2.80 18.78
C ASN A 127 -3.98 2.46 18.59
N ARG A 128 -4.67 3.02 17.60
CA ARG A 128 -6.06 2.64 17.29
C ARG A 128 -6.15 1.28 16.61
N LYS A 129 -5.24 0.97 15.68
CA LYS A 129 -5.29 -0.25 14.86
C LYS A 129 -4.73 -1.50 15.54
N VAL A 130 -3.86 -1.36 16.56
CA VAL A 130 -3.43 -2.49 17.42
C VAL A 130 -4.63 -3.25 18.01
N PHE A 131 -5.79 -2.59 18.14
CA PHE A 131 -6.98 -3.20 18.76
C PHE A 131 -8.11 -3.58 17.79
N THR A 132 -8.05 -3.30 16.48
CA THR A 132 -9.30 -3.31 15.66
C THR A 132 -9.28 -3.80 14.21
N SER A 133 -8.18 -4.02 13.47
CA SER A 133 -8.32 -4.24 12.00
C SER A 133 -7.42 -5.29 11.35
N THR A 134 -8.02 -6.38 10.83
CA THR A 134 -7.42 -7.50 10.07
C THR A 134 -6.87 -7.15 8.68
N ARG A 135 -7.22 -6.01 8.08
CA ARG A 135 -6.67 -5.61 6.76
C ARG A 135 -5.26 -5.06 6.85
N PHE A 136 -4.96 -4.33 7.92
CA PHE A 136 -3.58 -3.94 8.28
C PHE A 136 -2.93 -4.97 9.23
N VAL A 137 -3.73 -5.91 9.74
CA VAL A 137 -3.32 -7.09 10.53
C VAL A 137 -3.44 -8.34 9.67
N GLY A 138 -2.57 -8.46 8.66
CA GLY A 138 -2.06 -9.73 8.12
C GLY A 138 -3.00 -10.94 8.06
N VAL A 139 -4.24 -10.79 7.57
CA VAL A 139 -5.08 -11.94 7.17
C VAL A 139 -5.77 -11.61 5.85
N GLU A 140 -5.05 -11.75 4.74
CA GLU A 140 -5.71 -12.17 3.51
C GLU A 140 -6.03 -13.66 3.66
N ARG A 141 -7.23 -13.99 4.17
CA ARG A 141 -7.87 -15.21 3.72
C ARG A 141 -8.32 -14.94 2.30
N GLY A 142 -7.73 -15.69 1.36
CA GLY A 142 -7.84 -15.51 -0.07
C GLY A 142 -9.23 -15.04 -0.51
N ARG A 143 -9.24 -13.85 -1.11
CA ARG A 143 -10.35 -13.43 -1.95
C ARG A 143 -10.24 -14.30 -3.20
N ALA A 144 -11.02 -15.38 -3.22
CA ALA A 144 -11.20 -16.23 -4.39
C ALA A 144 -11.67 -15.35 -5.54
N ALA A 145 -10.75 -15.04 -6.46
CA ALA A 145 -11.12 -14.60 -7.79
C ALA A 145 -11.58 -15.84 -8.56
N GLU A 146 -12.79 -15.71 -9.08
CA GLU A 146 -13.51 -16.56 -10.03
C GLU A 146 -12.64 -17.55 -10.83
N THR A 147 -13.03 -18.82 -10.78
CA THR A 147 -12.76 -19.75 -11.88
C THR A 147 -13.97 -20.66 -12.08
N GLY A 148 -14.53 -20.62 -13.28
CA GLY A 148 -15.12 -21.79 -13.91
C GLY A 148 -16.61 -22.04 -13.67
N GLN A 149 -17.42 -21.37 -14.50
CA GLN A 149 -18.61 -21.92 -15.11
C GLN A 149 -18.44 -23.43 -15.43
N LEU A 150 -19.09 -24.31 -14.68
CA LEU A 150 -19.23 -25.73 -14.99
C LEU A 150 -20.71 -26.07 -14.97
N GLY A 151 -21.24 -26.31 -16.17
CA GLY A 151 -22.63 -26.65 -16.41
C GLY A 151 -23.00 -27.98 -15.78
N VAL A 152 -24.18 -28.00 -15.14
CA VAL A 152 -24.86 -29.23 -14.75
C VAL A 152 -25.77 -29.62 -15.90
N VAL A 153 -25.31 -30.54 -16.75
CA VAL A 153 -26.20 -31.42 -17.52
C VAL A 153 -26.40 -32.64 -16.63
N ALA A 154 -27.60 -32.77 -16.07
CA ALA A 154 -28.05 -34.02 -15.48
C ALA A 154 -28.69 -34.86 -16.59
N THR A 155 -28.18 -36.08 -16.74
CA THR A 155 -28.77 -37.20 -17.49
C THR A 155 -30.13 -37.60 -16.95
#